data_AF-A0A8J3FAN6-F1
#
_entry.id   AF-A0A8J3FAN6-F1
#
_cell.length_a   1.000
_cell.length_b   1.000
_cell.length_c   1.000
_cell.angle_alpha   90.00
_cell.angle_beta   90.00
_cell.angle_gamma   90.00
#
_symmetry.space_group_name_H-M   'P 1'
#
loop_
_entity.id
_entity.type
_entity.pdbx_description
1 polymer ?
#
loop_
_entity_poly.entity_id
_entity_poly.type
_entity_poly.pdbx_seq_one_letter_code
_entity_poly.pdbx_strand_id
1 'polypeptide(L)'
;MTTSTARPGTGLPAATRPAVWLSADAPPVTVRGYRIAGGLIHLGGPVPAAYRTGPEPAVVDPELPVRRVRLDQETPAGDAAPAYAALTAGARAAYLEWLADGRTGETPAAHLWLYLAGLERRVLHDLAGDPDGLADYVAIGAEVNRLRREYGHLTAFDAQAAAFETTVDGLAALADPHLHPPTLLGRLSPPLVAGLGRYLAAEQPLPAAWVFAWAVAAGHQAADEASRAEFLDRFAATHPDGLVVPTPPAPFTLSYRPVNTGFADRTVTLRTPVPDIRSLDVDLVALLGPAAPRVRLPRVTGRAAAVHALLRLIVLAGADDELLDLVSRHLYELHQLTAPVRGQLADALSRFVAAAPPVAEVRSRYATLAPAETDAIARLLIATTSVEAVVEPEHAQLLAAAYDVLGPGEADLCRRLRGLEVAAVVTDSDRADATATVLDDAMVAAALRDCAAPLILLDDLLTP
;
A
#
# COMPACT_ATOMS: atom_id res chain seq x y z
N MET A 1 62.92 0.07 33.30
CA MET A 1 61.45 0.19 33.30
C MET A 1 61.02 0.47 31.88
N THR A 2 60.65 -0.57 31.15
CA THR A 2 60.21 -0.53 29.76
C THR A 2 58.72 -0.22 29.72
N THR A 3 58.36 0.92 29.13
CA THR A 3 56.97 1.31 28.86
C THR A 3 56.43 0.50 27.68
N SER A 4 55.54 -0.43 27.97
CA SER A 4 54.75 -1.18 26.98
C SER A 4 53.55 -0.35 26.55
N THR A 5 53.62 0.24 25.36
CA THR A 5 52.48 0.83 24.67
C THR A 5 51.60 -0.30 24.12
N ALA A 6 50.48 -0.57 24.79
CA ALA A 6 49.44 -1.44 24.27
C ALA A 6 48.78 -0.78 23.04
N ARG A 7 48.87 -1.45 21.89
CA ARG A 7 48.16 -1.12 20.66
C ARG A 7 46.70 -1.59 20.81
N PRO A 8 45.67 -0.80 20.50
CA PRO A 8 44.30 -1.33 20.44
C PRO A 8 44.19 -2.19 19.18
N GLY A 9 44.29 -3.50 19.36
CA GLY A 9 44.03 -4.46 18.29
C GLY A 9 42.54 -4.66 18.12
N THR A 10 41.93 -3.99 17.14
CA THR A 10 40.68 -4.46 16.52
C THR A 10 41.00 -5.67 15.66
N GLY A 11 41.18 -6.82 16.30
CA GLY A 11 41.36 -8.11 15.61
C GLY A 11 40.02 -8.62 15.08
N LEU A 12 40.02 -9.17 13.86
CA LEU A 12 38.87 -9.93 13.37
C LEU A 12 38.50 -11.04 14.38
N PRO A 13 37.22 -11.42 14.50
CA PRO A 13 36.91 -12.75 15.00
C PRO A 13 37.61 -13.77 14.07
N ALA A 14 38.61 -14.50 14.59
CA ALA A 14 39.15 -15.69 13.91
C ALA A 14 38.00 -16.72 13.73
N ALA A 15 37.97 -17.57 12.70
CA ALA A 15 36.80 -18.44 12.46
C ALA A 15 36.63 -19.58 13.49
N THR A 16 37.51 -19.64 14.48
CA THR A 16 37.25 -20.36 15.74
C THR A 16 36.17 -19.72 16.61
N ARG A 17 35.77 -18.47 16.32
CA ARG A 17 34.70 -17.76 17.03
C ARG A 17 33.42 -17.75 16.19
N PRO A 18 32.25 -18.02 16.79
CA PRO A 18 30.97 -17.95 16.10
C PRO A 18 30.76 -16.55 15.52
N ALA A 19 30.05 -16.47 14.39
CA ALA A 19 29.72 -15.21 13.77
C ALA A 19 28.98 -14.26 14.73
N VAL A 20 29.30 -12.98 14.60
CA VAL A 20 28.64 -11.89 15.34
C VAL A 20 27.98 -10.94 14.35
N TRP A 21 26.83 -10.38 14.76
CA TRP A 21 26.22 -9.27 14.03
C TRP A 21 27.08 -8.03 14.20
N LEU A 22 27.45 -7.40 13.08
CA LEU A 22 28.01 -6.06 13.06
C LEU A 22 26.87 -5.08 12.79
N SER A 23 26.53 -4.24 13.76
CA SER A 23 25.50 -3.20 13.62
C SER A 23 25.93 -2.11 12.63
N ALA A 24 25.00 -1.27 12.19
CA ALA A 24 25.30 -0.21 11.22
C ALA A 24 26.40 0.77 11.67
N ASP A 25 26.53 1.01 12.98
CA ASP A 25 27.53 1.86 13.63
C ASP A 25 28.83 1.13 14.00
N ALA A 26 28.95 -0.16 13.66
CA ALA A 26 30.15 -0.91 13.93
C ALA A 26 31.38 -0.27 13.24
N PRO A 27 32.55 -0.26 13.90
CA PRO A 27 33.76 0.29 13.32
C PRO A 27 34.18 -0.49 12.06
N PRO A 28 34.86 0.16 11.09
CA PRO A 28 35.29 -0.50 9.87
C PRO A 28 36.10 -1.77 10.13
N VAL A 29 35.74 -2.85 9.45
CA VAL A 29 36.42 -4.15 9.54
C VAL A 29 37.12 -4.47 8.24
N THR A 30 38.25 -5.18 8.30
CA THR A 30 38.95 -5.64 7.10
C THR A 30 38.78 -7.14 6.95
N VAL A 31 38.14 -7.60 5.88
CA VAL A 31 37.96 -9.03 5.58
C VAL A 31 38.80 -9.36 4.36
N ARG A 32 39.83 -10.20 4.53
CA ARG A 32 40.74 -10.62 3.43
C ARG A 32 41.27 -9.45 2.56
N GLY A 33 41.55 -8.30 3.20
CA GLY A 33 42.08 -7.11 2.53
C GLY A 33 41.04 -6.16 1.94
N TYR A 34 39.75 -6.45 2.10
CA TYR A 34 38.64 -5.55 1.77
C TYR A 34 38.20 -4.80 3.02
N ARG A 35 38.24 -3.46 2.98
CA ARG A 35 37.84 -2.61 4.10
C ARG A 35 36.36 -2.29 4.01
N ILE A 36 35.56 -2.94 4.84
CA ILE A 36 34.12 -2.74 4.92
C ILE A 36 33.87 -1.64 5.95
N ALA A 37 33.39 -0.48 5.48
CA ALA A 37 33.25 0.71 6.31
C ALA A 37 32.01 0.73 7.21
N GLY A 38 30.97 -0.06 6.90
CA GLY A 38 29.74 -0.17 7.68
C GLY A 38 29.37 -1.62 7.99
N GLY A 39 28.53 -1.84 8.99
CA GLY A 39 28.06 -3.19 9.34
C GLY A 39 26.86 -3.65 8.51
N LEU A 40 25.85 -4.15 9.21
CA LEU A 40 24.68 -4.89 8.73
C LEU A 40 25.02 -6.26 8.12
N ILE A 41 26.00 -6.95 8.71
CA ILE A 41 26.44 -8.28 8.27
C ILE A 41 26.76 -9.17 9.47
N HIS A 42 26.58 -10.49 9.29
CA HIS A 42 27.11 -11.49 10.22
C HIS A 42 28.53 -11.86 9.81
N LEU A 43 29.53 -11.63 10.67
CA LEU A 43 30.95 -11.89 10.40
C LEU A 43 31.54 -12.85 11.43
N GLY A 44 32.18 -13.93 10.96
CA GLY A 44 32.94 -14.88 11.78
C GLY A 44 32.75 -16.32 11.33
N GLY A 45 32.95 -17.27 12.24
CA GLY A 45 32.77 -18.70 11.97
C GLY A 45 31.29 -19.13 11.87
N PRO A 46 31.02 -20.37 11.41
CA PRO A 46 29.67 -20.85 11.18
C PRO A 46 28.82 -20.83 12.45
N VAL A 47 27.57 -20.37 12.32
CA VAL A 47 26.52 -20.49 13.35
C VAL A 47 25.36 -21.32 12.81
N PRO A 48 24.52 -21.94 13.66
CA PRO A 48 23.38 -22.71 13.19
C PRO A 48 22.40 -21.87 12.37
N ALA A 49 21.88 -22.46 11.30
CA ALA A 49 20.75 -21.90 10.55
C ALA A 49 19.47 -21.88 11.39
N ALA A 50 18.54 -21.00 11.05
CA ALA A 50 17.33 -20.75 11.84
C ALA A 50 16.38 -21.95 11.96
N TYR A 51 16.09 -22.66 10.86
CA TYR A 51 15.08 -23.73 10.80
C TYR A 51 15.52 -24.98 10.04
N ARG A 52 16.80 -25.10 9.69
CA ARG A 52 17.38 -26.30 9.07
C ARG A 52 18.65 -26.74 9.77
N THR A 53 18.98 -28.01 9.62
CA THR A 53 20.29 -28.52 9.99
C THR A 53 21.36 -27.92 9.07
N GLY A 54 22.46 -27.44 9.67
CA GLY A 54 23.60 -26.88 8.94
C GLY A 54 23.91 -25.43 9.31
N PRO A 55 24.95 -24.84 8.69
CA PRO A 55 25.36 -23.48 8.97
C PRO A 55 24.42 -22.45 8.32
N GLU A 56 24.32 -21.29 8.96
CA GLU A 56 23.61 -20.11 8.48
C GLU A 56 24.20 -19.63 7.12
N PRO A 57 23.39 -19.58 6.03
CA PRO A 57 23.88 -19.23 4.70
C PRO A 57 24.52 -17.85 4.59
N ALA A 58 24.04 -16.87 5.35
CA ALA A 58 24.41 -15.46 5.19
C ALA A 58 25.69 -15.03 5.96
N VAL A 59 26.35 -15.96 6.67
CA VAL A 59 27.58 -15.65 7.43
C VAL A 59 28.75 -15.39 6.49
N VAL A 60 29.35 -14.21 6.62
CA VAL A 60 30.65 -13.90 6.01
C VAL A 60 31.74 -14.58 6.83
N ASP A 61 32.25 -15.70 6.32
CA ASP A 61 33.35 -16.44 6.93
C ASP A 61 34.70 -15.90 6.45
N PRO A 62 35.49 -15.23 7.31
CA PRO A 62 36.77 -14.66 6.92
C PRO A 62 37.83 -15.72 6.60
N GLU A 63 37.65 -16.99 6.99
CA GLU A 63 38.62 -18.06 6.72
C GLU A 63 38.48 -18.65 5.31
N LEU A 64 37.34 -18.45 4.63
CA LEU A 64 37.16 -18.97 3.29
C LEU A 64 38.07 -18.26 2.26
N PRO A 65 38.60 -19.00 1.25
CA PRO A 65 39.47 -18.41 0.24
C PRO A 65 38.75 -17.36 -0.60
N VAL A 66 39.47 -16.27 -0.88
CA VAL A 66 39.07 -15.24 -1.85
C VAL A 66 40.16 -15.11 -2.91
N ARG A 67 39.75 -14.95 -4.18
CA ARG A 67 40.67 -14.77 -5.30
C ARG A 67 40.22 -13.54 -6.09
N ARG A 68 41.06 -12.51 -6.15
CA ARG A 68 40.84 -11.35 -7.04
C ARG A 68 40.95 -11.82 -8.48
N VAL A 69 39.81 -12.04 -9.13
CA VAL A 69 39.70 -12.30 -10.56
C VAL A 69 38.85 -11.17 -11.13
N ARG A 70 39.18 -10.65 -12.32
CA ARG A 70 38.23 -9.81 -13.07
C ARG A 70 36.96 -10.62 -13.30
N LEU A 71 35.80 -9.99 -13.09
CA LEU A 71 34.46 -10.60 -13.13
C LEU A 71 34.28 -11.52 -14.34
N ASP A 72 34.47 -12.83 -14.13
CA ASP A 72 34.01 -13.85 -15.06
C ASP A 72 32.84 -14.60 -14.40
N GLN A 73 31.70 -14.39 -15.04
CA GLN A 73 30.34 -14.93 -14.97
C GLN A 73 30.11 -16.34 -14.40
N GLU A 74 30.42 -16.60 -13.13
CA GLU A 74 29.94 -17.83 -12.46
C GLU A 74 29.23 -17.48 -11.15
N THR A 75 28.12 -16.76 -11.28
CA THR A 75 27.15 -16.61 -10.21
C THR A 75 25.95 -17.51 -10.53
N PRO A 76 25.52 -18.40 -9.61
CA PRO A 76 24.32 -19.21 -9.84
C PRO A 76 23.13 -18.32 -10.18
N ALA A 77 22.48 -18.59 -11.31
CA ALA A 77 21.22 -17.97 -11.66
C ALA A 77 20.09 -18.57 -10.81
N GLY A 78 19.24 -17.72 -10.23
CA GLY A 78 18.06 -18.16 -9.47
C GLY A 78 17.59 -17.10 -8.47
N ASP A 79 16.37 -17.30 -7.98
CA ASP A 79 15.68 -16.39 -7.05
C ASP A 79 15.94 -16.74 -5.57
N ALA A 80 16.71 -17.79 -5.29
CA ALA A 80 17.08 -18.21 -3.93
C ALA A 80 18.48 -17.69 -3.56
N ALA A 81 18.63 -17.19 -2.34
CA ALA A 81 19.92 -16.71 -1.84
C ALA A 81 20.94 -17.87 -1.74
N PRO A 82 22.13 -17.78 -2.37
CA PRO A 82 23.16 -18.78 -2.16
C PRO A 82 23.73 -18.66 -0.74
N ALA A 83 24.38 -19.71 -0.25
CA ALA A 83 25.21 -19.59 0.95
C ALA A 83 26.56 -18.94 0.60
N TYR A 84 27.06 -18.04 1.44
CA TYR A 84 28.40 -17.45 1.30
C TYR A 84 29.49 -18.54 1.19
N ALA A 85 29.34 -19.61 1.97
CA ALA A 85 30.23 -20.76 1.92
C ALA A 85 30.23 -21.49 0.57
N ALA A 86 29.11 -21.46 -0.17
CA ALA A 86 28.97 -22.09 -1.48
C ALA A 86 29.48 -21.22 -2.65
N LEU A 87 29.72 -19.93 -2.42
CA LEU A 87 30.29 -19.05 -3.45
C LEU A 87 31.72 -19.50 -3.83
N THR A 88 32.08 -19.35 -5.10
CA THR A 88 33.48 -19.53 -5.53
C THR A 88 34.38 -18.48 -4.88
N ALA A 89 35.70 -18.73 -4.84
CA ALA A 89 36.65 -17.76 -4.29
C ALA A 89 36.61 -16.40 -5.04
N GLY A 90 36.28 -16.41 -6.33
CA GLY A 90 36.06 -15.19 -7.12
C GLY A 90 34.76 -14.47 -6.75
N ALA A 91 33.66 -15.22 -6.65
CA ALA A 91 32.37 -14.64 -6.25
C ALA A 91 32.39 -14.07 -4.81
N ARG A 92 33.15 -14.68 -3.88
CA ARG A 92 33.38 -14.09 -2.54
C ARG A 92 34.18 -12.79 -2.61
N ALA A 93 35.20 -12.72 -3.48
CA ALA A 93 35.99 -11.51 -3.65
C ALA A 93 35.12 -10.35 -4.18
N ALA A 94 34.28 -10.61 -5.19
CA ALA A 94 33.34 -9.63 -5.72
C ALA A 94 32.29 -9.19 -4.67
N TYR A 95 31.81 -10.12 -3.84
CA TYR A 95 30.89 -9.77 -2.74
C TYR A 95 31.53 -8.81 -1.74
N LEU A 96 32.77 -9.13 -1.30
CA LEU A 96 33.49 -8.32 -0.33
C LEU A 96 33.89 -6.95 -0.90
N GLU A 97 34.17 -6.88 -2.20
CA GLU A 97 34.39 -5.63 -2.93
C GLU A 97 33.13 -4.77 -2.93
N TRP A 98 31.99 -5.34 -3.34
CA TRP A 98 30.69 -4.66 -3.29
C TRP A 98 30.33 -4.18 -1.87
N LEU A 99 30.58 -4.98 -0.83
CA LEU A 99 30.41 -4.55 0.56
C LEU A 99 31.35 -3.41 0.94
N ALA A 100 32.61 -3.44 0.50
CA ALA A 100 33.59 -2.40 0.77
C ALA A 100 33.27 -1.08 0.08
N ASP A 101 32.69 -1.14 -1.13
CA ASP A 101 32.26 0.01 -1.92
C ASP A 101 30.90 0.59 -1.47
N GLY A 102 30.47 0.24 -0.26
CA GLY A 102 29.24 0.76 0.33
C GLY A 102 27.97 0.15 -0.25
N ARG A 103 28.08 -1.03 -0.88
CA ARG A 103 26.96 -1.77 -1.46
C ARG A 103 26.28 -1.00 -2.58
N THR A 104 27.11 -0.44 -3.46
CA THR A 104 26.68 0.36 -4.61
C THR A 104 27.24 -0.19 -5.92
N GLY A 105 26.66 0.24 -7.05
CA GLY A 105 27.11 -0.11 -8.39
C GLY A 105 26.63 -1.46 -8.88
N GLU A 106 27.18 -1.92 -10.01
CA GLU A 106 26.81 -3.20 -10.62
C GLU A 106 27.24 -4.37 -9.74
N THR A 107 26.31 -5.30 -9.48
CA THR A 107 26.58 -6.51 -8.70
C THR A 107 25.70 -7.66 -9.20
N PRO A 108 26.21 -8.91 -9.22
CA PRO A 108 25.38 -10.07 -9.49
C PRO A 108 24.19 -10.18 -8.53
N ALA A 109 23.02 -10.58 -9.03
CA ALA A 109 21.78 -10.69 -8.22
C ALA A 109 21.95 -11.57 -6.97
N ALA A 110 22.78 -12.61 -7.05
CA ALA A 110 23.04 -13.50 -5.92
C ALA A 110 23.70 -12.80 -4.72
N HIS A 111 24.48 -11.74 -4.94
CA HIS A 111 25.08 -10.93 -3.87
C HIS A 111 24.01 -10.10 -3.15
N LEU A 112 23.04 -9.56 -3.89
CA LEU A 112 21.89 -8.87 -3.30
C LEU A 112 21.04 -9.82 -2.46
N TRP A 113 20.74 -11.01 -3.01
CA TRP A 113 19.98 -12.03 -2.28
C TRP A 113 20.70 -12.53 -1.03
N LEU A 114 22.02 -12.76 -1.11
CA LEU A 114 22.84 -13.12 0.04
C LEU A 114 22.82 -12.04 1.13
N TYR A 115 22.92 -10.77 0.74
CA TYR A 115 22.89 -9.66 1.69
C TYR A 115 21.52 -9.53 2.35
N LEU A 116 20.43 -9.57 1.58
CA LEU A 116 19.07 -9.56 2.10
C LEU A 116 18.84 -10.72 3.07
N ALA A 117 19.34 -11.92 2.75
CA ALA A 117 19.26 -13.08 3.62
C ALA A 117 19.93 -12.85 5.00
N GLY A 118 21.02 -12.09 5.06
CA GLY A 118 21.65 -11.67 6.31
C GLY A 118 20.78 -10.73 7.13
N LEU A 119 20.15 -9.75 6.48
CA LEU A 119 19.20 -8.84 7.13
C LEU A 119 17.98 -9.60 7.68
N GLU A 120 17.43 -10.52 6.90
CA GLU A 120 16.34 -11.41 7.32
C GLU A 120 16.72 -12.24 8.55
N ARG A 121 17.94 -12.79 8.58
CA ARG A 121 18.43 -13.57 9.72
C ARG A 121 18.48 -12.74 11.00
N ARG A 122 18.92 -11.47 10.91
CA ARG A 122 18.95 -10.55 12.05
C ARG A 122 17.54 -10.26 12.55
N VAL A 123 16.65 -9.86 11.65
CA VAL A 123 15.29 -9.41 12.00
C VAL A 123 14.43 -10.56 12.53
N LEU A 124 14.43 -11.70 11.83
CA LEU A 124 13.44 -12.76 12.03
C LEU A 124 13.89 -13.83 13.03
N HIS A 125 15.18 -13.93 13.35
CA HIS A 125 15.69 -14.94 14.26
C HIS A 125 16.55 -14.39 15.39
N ASP A 126 17.51 -13.50 15.12
CA ASP A 126 18.34 -12.97 16.22
C ASP A 126 17.56 -12.01 17.12
N LEU A 127 16.77 -11.11 16.52
CA LEU A 127 15.89 -10.20 17.24
C LEU A 127 14.52 -10.86 17.50
N ALA A 128 13.90 -11.41 16.45
CA ALA A 128 12.63 -12.16 16.56
C ALA A 128 11.51 -11.42 17.34
N GLY A 129 11.47 -10.08 17.25
CA GLY A 129 10.52 -9.23 17.98
C GLY A 129 11.05 -8.66 19.31
N ASP A 130 12.35 -8.75 19.57
CA ASP A 130 13.01 -8.14 20.72
C ASP A 130 12.74 -6.61 20.78
N PRO A 131 12.12 -6.09 21.86
CA PRO A 131 11.89 -4.66 22.05
C PRO A 131 13.16 -3.81 22.04
N ASP A 132 14.31 -4.37 22.44
CA ASP A 132 15.59 -3.66 22.42
C ASP A 132 16.21 -3.58 21.01
N GLY A 133 15.57 -4.21 20.02
CA GLY A 133 16.01 -4.27 18.62
C GLY A 133 15.76 -3.01 17.79
N LEU A 134 15.16 -1.95 18.35
CA LEU A 134 14.72 -0.75 17.61
C LEU A 134 15.81 -0.15 16.72
N ALA A 135 17.04 -0.01 17.24
CA ALA A 135 18.14 0.58 16.49
C ALA A 135 18.49 -0.24 15.23
N ASP A 136 18.46 -1.56 15.33
CA ASP A 136 18.68 -2.44 14.19
C ASP A 136 17.49 -2.42 13.23
N TYR A 137 16.24 -2.42 13.71
CA TYR A 137 15.08 -2.34 12.82
C TYR A 137 15.09 -1.06 11.98
N VAL A 138 15.39 0.09 12.61
CA VAL A 138 15.51 1.38 11.92
C VAL A 138 16.67 1.35 10.90
N ALA A 139 17.84 0.86 11.28
CA ALA A 139 19.00 0.80 10.40
C ALA A 139 18.78 -0.15 9.21
N ILE A 140 18.16 -1.31 9.45
CA ILE A 140 17.83 -2.30 8.43
C ILE A 140 16.75 -1.76 7.49
N GLY A 141 15.70 -1.11 8.01
CA GLY A 141 14.66 -0.49 7.18
C GLY A 141 15.24 0.57 6.25
N ALA A 142 16.12 1.44 6.76
CA ALA A 142 16.81 2.44 5.95
C ALA A 142 17.69 1.81 4.86
N GLU A 143 18.38 0.71 5.17
CA GLU A 143 19.21 -0.01 4.20
C GLU A 143 18.37 -0.71 3.13
N VAL A 144 17.27 -1.37 3.50
CA VAL A 144 16.34 -2.00 2.55
C VAL A 144 15.78 -0.94 1.60
N ASN A 145 15.35 0.22 2.12
CA ASN A 145 14.88 1.33 1.30
C ASN A 145 15.96 1.84 0.34
N ARG A 146 17.22 1.96 0.79
CA ARG A 146 18.35 2.34 -0.07
C ARG A 146 18.57 1.32 -1.18
N LEU A 147 18.59 0.02 -0.86
CA LEU A 147 18.73 -1.05 -1.85
C LEU A 147 17.60 -1.03 -2.88
N ARG A 148 16.35 -0.78 -2.47
CA ARG A 148 15.22 -0.63 -3.39
C ARG A 148 15.38 0.55 -4.34
N ARG A 149 15.92 1.68 -3.87
CA ARG A 149 16.19 2.84 -4.73
C ARG A 149 17.27 2.56 -5.78
N GLU A 150 18.27 1.75 -5.45
CA GLU A 150 19.38 1.44 -6.34
C GLU A 150 19.08 0.26 -7.29
N TYR A 151 18.48 -0.80 -6.75
CA TYR A 151 18.26 -2.08 -7.44
C TYR A 151 16.78 -2.38 -7.74
N GLY A 152 15.87 -1.42 -7.56
CA GLY A 152 14.43 -1.60 -7.77
C GLY A 152 14.01 -1.95 -9.21
N HIS A 153 14.92 -1.79 -10.17
CA HIS A 153 14.73 -2.26 -11.55
C HIS A 153 14.71 -3.80 -11.66
N LEU A 154 15.25 -4.51 -10.65
CA LEU A 154 15.16 -5.96 -10.52
C LEU A 154 13.83 -6.31 -9.81
N THR A 155 12.78 -6.54 -10.60
CA THR A 155 11.39 -6.68 -10.11
C THR A 155 11.20 -7.72 -9.01
N ALA A 156 11.85 -8.89 -9.14
CA ALA A 156 11.78 -9.95 -8.12
C ALA A 156 12.40 -9.49 -6.79
N PHE A 157 13.54 -8.79 -6.85
CA PHE A 157 14.20 -8.23 -5.67
C PHE A 157 13.36 -7.12 -5.04
N ASP A 158 12.82 -6.18 -5.83
CA ASP A 158 11.98 -5.10 -5.31
C ASP A 158 10.73 -5.62 -4.59
N ALA A 159 10.06 -6.61 -5.18
CA ALA A 159 8.88 -7.24 -4.57
C ALA A 159 9.22 -7.88 -3.21
N GLN A 160 10.32 -8.62 -3.14
CA GLN A 160 10.77 -9.25 -1.89
C GLN A 160 11.20 -8.21 -0.85
N ALA A 161 11.98 -7.21 -1.26
CA ALA A 161 12.46 -6.14 -0.39
C ALA A 161 11.29 -5.31 0.17
N ALA A 162 10.26 -5.02 -0.63
CA ALA A 162 9.05 -4.32 -0.19
C ALA A 162 8.24 -5.14 0.84
N ALA A 163 8.15 -6.46 0.66
CA ALA A 163 7.52 -7.35 1.63
C ALA A 163 8.32 -7.41 2.95
N PHE A 164 9.66 -7.39 2.85
CA PHE A 164 10.53 -7.36 4.02
C PHE A 164 10.45 -6.02 4.76
N GLU A 165 10.49 -4.90 4.05
CA GLU A 165 10.32 -3.54 4.59
C GLU A 165 9.01 -3.43 5.39
N THR A 166 7.91 -3.93 4.85
CA THR A 166 6.61 -3.99 5.55
C THR A 166 6.69 -4.71 6.89
N THR A 167 7.49 -5.78 6.98
CA THR A 167 7.71 -6.55 8.21
C THR A 167 8.60 -5.79 9.19
N VAL A 168 9.70 -5.21 8.71
CA VAL A 168 10.65 -4.41 9.51
C VAL A 168 9.95 -3.18 10.10
N ASP A 169 9.15 -2.47 9.31
CA ASP A 169 8.39 -1.29 9.76
C ASP A 169 7.41 -1.65 10.89
N GLY A 170 6.73 -2.80 10.78
CA GLY A 170 5.84 -3.30 11.82
C GLY A 170 6.57 -3.61 13.13
N LEU A 171 7.75 -4.23 13.05
CA LEU A 171 8.59 -4.55 14.21
C LEU A 171 9.21 -3.30 14.83
N ALA A 172 9.70 -2.37 14.02
CA ALA A 172 10.20 -1.07 14.47
C ALA A 172 9.12 -0.32 15.25
N ALA A 173 7.89 -0.28 14.73
CA ALA A 173 6.77 0.37 15.38
C ALA A 173 6.38 -0.26 16.73
N LEU A 174 6.50 -1.58 16.85
CA LEU A 174 6.27 -2.27 18.13
C LEU A 174 7.36 -1.95 19.16
N ALA A 175 8.61 -1.81 18.71
CA ALA A 175 9.76 -1.51 19.56
C ALA A 175 9.91 -0.02 19.90
N ASP A 176 9.33 0.91 19.13
CA ASP A 176 9.48 2.35 19.31
C ASP A 176 8.54 2.92 20.39
N PRO A 177 9.01 3.27 21.60
CA PRO A 177 8.16 3.84 22.63
C PRO A 177 7.54 5.20 22.23
N HIS A 178 8.16 5.93 21.29
CA HIS A 178 7.77 7.26 20.84
C HIS A 178 7.05 7.27 19.49
N LEU A 179 6.58 6.11 19.04
CA LEU A 179 5.86 5.98 17.78
C LEU A 179 4.73 7.02 17.66
N HIS A 180 4.73 7.76 16.55
CA HIS A 180 3.65 8.64 16.15
C HIS A 180 2.80 7.96 15.06
N PRO A 181 1.52 8.38 14.88
CA PRO A 181 0.70 7.84 13.79
C PRO A 181 1.42 8.01 12.45
N PRO A 182 1.54 6.94 11.64
CA PRO A 182 2.24 7.02 10.36
C PRO A 182 1.53 7.96 9.38
N THR A 183 2.27 8.42 8.36
CA THR A 183 1.70 9.21 7.27
C THR A 183 0.50 8.49 6.64
N LEU A 184 -0.55 9.26 6.35
CA LEU A 184 -1.87 8.77 6.00
C LEU A 184 -1.91 8.15 4.58
N LEU A 185 -1.54 6.88 4.47
CA LEU A 185 -1.48 6.16 3.19
C LEU A 185 -2.83 5.56 2.74
N GLY A 186 -3.93 5.86 3.44
CA GLY A 186 -5.26 5.30 3.12
C GLY A 186 -5.33 3.76 3.25
N ARG A 187 -4.52 3.19 4.15
CA ARG A 187 -4.47 1.75 4.46
C ARG A 187 -4.07 1.50 5.90
N LEU A 188 -4.55 0.38 6.47
CA LEU A 188 -4.12 -0.11 7.79
C LEU A 188 -2.71 -0.72 7.71
N SER A 189 -1.69 0.14 7.66
CA SER A 189 -0.29 -0.28 7.63
C SER A 189 0.14 -0.97 8.93
N PRO A 190 1.17 -1.85 8.90
CA PRO A 190 1.69 -2.49 10.11
C PRO A 190 2.06 -1.51 11.24
N PRO A 191 2.71 -0.35 10.99
CA PRO A 191 2.95 0.64 12.04
C PRO A 191 1.66 1.21 12.65
N LEU A 192 0.62 1.41 11.82
CA LEU A 192 -0.68 1.89 12.30
C LEU A 192 -1.35 0.85 13.21
N VAL A 193 -1.36 -0.42 12.78
CA VAL A 193 -1.92 -1.54 13.57
C VAL A 193 -1.13 -1.74 14.86
N ALA A 194 0.20 -1.69 14.82
CA ALA A 194 1.06 -1.80 16.00
C ALA A 194 0.77 -0.70 17.02
N GLY A 195 0.71 0.57 16.59
CA GLY A 195 0.43 1.70 17.48
C GLY A 195 -0.96 1.63 18.11
N LEU A 196 -2.01 1.36 17.32
CA LEU A 196 -3.36 1.18 17.85
C LEU A 196 -3.43 0.00 18.84
N GLY A 197 -2.81 -1.13 18.49
CA GLY A 197 -2.73 -2.31 19.34
C GLY A 197 -2.03 -2.02 20.68
N ARG A 198 -1.00 -1.17 20.72
CA ARG A 198 -0.32 -0.79 21.97
C ARG A 198 -1.22 -0.06 22.95
N TYR A 199 -2.06 0.86 22.48
CA TYR A 199 -3.05 1.52 23.34
C TYR A 199 -4.07 0.52 23.89
N LEU A 200 -4.57 -0.39 23.03
CA LEU A 200 -5.51 -1.44 23.46
C LEU A 200 -4.89 -2.40 24.49
N ALA A 201 -3.63 -2.83 24.27
CA ALA A 201 -2.91 -3.70 25.19
C ALA A 201 -2.67 -3.03 26.55
N ALA A 202 -2.50 -1.71 26.57
CA ALA A 202 -2.34 -0.90 27.78
C ALA A 202 -3.68 -0.49 28.41
N GLU A 203 -4.82 -0.90 27.84
CA GLU A 203 -6.18 -0.48 28.24
C GLU A 203 -6.33 1.05 28.28
N GLN A 204 -5.64 1.75 27.37
CA GLN A 204 -5.67 3.20 27.26
C GLN A 204 -6.62 3.65 26.13
N PRO A 205 -7.35 4.76 26.33
CA PRO A 205 -8.12 5.37 25.25
C PRO A 205 -7.23 5.74 24.06
N LEU A 206 -7.75 5.57 22.83
CA LEU A 206 -7.04 5.93 21.61
C LEU A 206 -6.97 7.46 21.45
N PRO A 207 -5.78 8.05 21.29
CA PRO A 207 -5.65 9.49 21.08
C PRO A 207 -6.20 9.93 19.72
N ALA A 208 -6.68 11.16 19.65
CA ALA A 208 -7.30 11.75 18.46
C ALA A 208 -6.50 11.56 17.16
N ALA A 209 -5.17 11.75 17.23
CA ALA A 209 -4.29 11.62 16.06
C ALA A 209 -4.20 10.16 15.53
N TRP A 210 -4.26 9.17 16.42
CA TRP A 210 -4.29 7.75 16.07
C TRP A 210 -5.64 7.34 15.49
N VAL A 211 -6.72 7.83 16.08
CA VAL A 211 -8.08 7.58 15.58
C VAL A 211 -8.29 8.23 14.22
N PHE A 212 -7.75 9.43 13.99
CA PHE A 212 -7.76 10.06 12.68
C PHE A 212 -7.03 9.22 11.63
N ALA A 213 -5.82 8.73 11.96
CA ALA A 213 -5.08 7.85 11.05
C ALA A 213 -5.82 6.55 10.74
N TRP A 214 -6.51 5.98 11.74
CA TRP A 214 -7.39 4.83 11.55
C TRP A 214 -8.60 5.17 10.64
N ALA A 215 -9.28 6.29 10.88
CA ALA A 215 -10.43 6.71 10.07
C ALA A 215 -10.03 6.94 8.59
N VAL A 216 -8.86 7.52 8.34
CA VAL A 216 -8.33 7.67 6.97
C VAL A 216 -7.98 6.32 6.36
N ALA A 217 -7.36 5.42 7.12
CA ALA A 217 -7.04 4.07 6.68
C ALA A 217 -8.28 3.21 6.37
N ALA A 218 -9.39 3.45 7.07
CA ALA A 218 -10.68 2.81 6.83
C ALA A 218 -11.51 3.50 5.72
N GLY A 219 -10.99 4.56 5.09
CA GLY A 219 -11.66 5.28 4.02
C GLY A 219 -12.80 6.19 4.50
N HIS A 220 -12.93 6.41 5.80
CA HIS A 220 -13.94 7.30 6.37
C HIS A 220 -13.50 8.76 6.38
N GLN A 221 -12.21 9.05 6.20
CA GLN A 221 -11.72 10.43 6.22
C GLN A 221 -10.63 10.71 5.18
N ALA A 222 -10.59 11.96 4.69
CA ALA A 222 -9.57 12.44 3.77
C ALA A 222 -8.23 12.72 4.49
N ALA A 223 -7.14 12.41 3.80
CA ALA A 223 -5.77 12.51 4.28
C ALA A 223 -5.17 13.94 4.24
N ASP A 224 -5.99 14.99 4.30
CA ASP A 224 -5.55 16.38 4.17
C ASP A 224 -5.59 17.16 5.50
N GLU A 225 -4.81 18.24 5.58
CA GLU A 225 -4.61 19.00 6.81
C GLU A 225 -5.89 19.71 7.29
N ALA A 226 -6.76 20.14 6.37
CA ALA A 226 -8.02 20.78 6.76
C ALA A 226 -8.98 19.75 7.38
N SER A 227 -9.10 18.58 6.74
CA SER A 227 -9.86 17.44 7.27
C SER A 227 -9.31 16.94 8.61
N ARG A 228 -7.98 16.98 8.78
CA ARG A 228 -7.31 16.67 10.04
C ARG A 228 -7.70 17.66 11.14
N ALA A 229 -7.54 18.96 10.90
CA ALA A 229 -7.85 19.99 11.89
C ALA A 229 -9.32 19.91 12.33
N GLU A 230 -10.25 19.82 11.38
CA GLU A 230 -11.68 19.70 11.65
C GLU A 230 -12.02 18.44 12.45
N PHE A 231 -11.40 17.30 12.12
CA PHE A 231 -11.59 16.06 12.86
C PHE A 231 -11.11 16.18 14.30
N LEU A 232 -9.92 16.73 14.51
CA LEU A 232 -9.32 16.86 15.85
C LEU A 232 -10.18 17.76 16.76
N ASP A 233 -10.69 18.88 16.25
CA ASP A 233 -11.56 19.78 17.01
C ASP A 233 -12.87 19.11 17.45
N ARG A 234 -13.54 18.39 16.53
CA ARG A 234 -14.77 17.65 16.87
C ARG A 234 -14.50 16.50 17.83
N PHE A 235 -13.42 15.77 17.59
CA PHE A 235 -13.05 14.63 18.41
C PHE A 235 -12.77 15.06 19.85
N ALA A 236 -12.07 16.18 20.05
CA ALA A 236 -11.83 16.71 21.39
C ALA A 236 -13.12 17.13 22.12
N ALA A 237 -14.16 17.56 21.38
CA ALA A 237 -15.44 17.94 21.97
C ALA A 237 -16.27 16.74 22.43
N THR A 238 -16.18 15.59 21.77
CA THR A 238 -16.98 14.39 22.09
C THR A 238 -16.21 13.34 22.88
N HIS A 239 -14.91 13.24 22.67
CA HIS A 239 -13.99 12.25 23.24
C HIS A 239 -12.77 12.96 23.87
N PRO A 240 -12.96 13.82 24.89
CA PRO A 240 -11.89 14.64 25.46
C PRO A 240 -10.73 13.81 26.02
N ASP A 241 -11.02 12.61 26.53
CA ASP A 241 -10.05 11.68 27.12
C ASP A 241 -9.56 10.61 26.13
N GLY A 242 -9.99 10.67 24.86
CA GLY A 242 -9.70 9.66 23.83
C GLY A 242 -10.86 8.69 23.58
N LEU A 243 -10.74 7.88 22.51
CA LEU A 243 -11.77 6.92 22.11
C LEU A 243 -11.53 5.58 22.80
N VAL A 244 -12.52 5.11 23.56
CA VAL A 244 -12.49 3.77 24.15
C VAL A 244 -13.06 2.77 23.15
N VAL A 245 -12.33 1.69 22.92
CA VAL A 245 -12.68 0.66 21.94
C VAL A 245 -12.52 -0.72 22.58
N PRO A 246 -13.40 -1.70 22.31
CA PRO A 246 -13.22 -3.07 22.79
C PRO A 246 -11.89 -3.67 22.31
N THR A 247 -11.23 -4.46 23.16
CA THR A 247 -9.99 -5.15 22.80
C THR A 247 -10.30 -6.43 22.02
N PRO A 248 -9.87 -6.57 20.75
CA PRO A 248 -10.05 -7.80 20.00
C PRO A 248 -9.23 -8.95 20.59
N PRO A 249 -9.73 -10.19 20.55
CA PRO A 249 -9.02 -11.35 21.10
C PRO A 249 -7.84 -11.82 20.23
N ALA A 250 -7.81 -11.45 18.95
CA ALA A 250 -6.76 -11.88 18.04
C ALA A 250 -5.49 -11.03 18.20
N PRO A 251 -4.29 -11.65 18.34
CA PRO A 251 -3.04 -10.90 18.38
C PRO A 251 -2.66 -10.40 16.99
N PHE A 252 -2.02 -9.24 16.92
CA PHE A 252 -1.42 -8.76 15.68
C PHE A 252 -0.27 -9.69 15.28
N THR A 253 -0.29 -10.11 14.02
CA THR A 253 0.70 -11.02 13.45
C THR A 253 1.34 -10.44 12.20
N LEU A 254 2.64 -10.64 12.08
CA LEU A 254 3.44 -10.31 10.91
C LEU A 254 3.92 -11.61 10.27
N SER A 255 3.60 -11.82 9.00
CA SER A 255 4.00 -13.01 8.25
C SER A 255 4.87 -12.63 7.08
N TYR A 256 6.00 -13.31 6.94
CA TYR A 256 6.98 -13.05 5.89
C TYR A 256 7.64 -14.34 5.44
N ARG A 257 7.88 -14.49 4.13
CA ARG A 257 8.58 -15.64 3.55
C ARG A 257 10.01 -15.23 3.18
N PRO A 258 11.04 -15.66 3.93
CA PRO A 258 12.42 -15.26 3.67
C PRO A 258 12.99 -15.89 2.41
N VAL A 259 13.93 -15.19 1.75
CA VAL A 259 14.80 -15.78 0.72
C VAL A 259 15.98 -16.54 1.33
N ASN A 260 16.29 -16.28 2.59
CA ASN A 260 17.31 -16.98 3.34
C ASN A 260 16.94 -18.47 3.48
N THR A 261 17.69 -19.32 2.76
CA THR A 261 17.51 -20.79 2.78
C THR A 261 17.75 -21.43 4.15
N GLY A 262 18.30 -20.68 5.12
CA GLY A 262 18.39 -21.01 6.54
C GLY A 262 17.02 -21.20 7.20
N PHE A 263 15.96 -20.63 6.63
CA PHE A 263 14.57 -20.78 7.09
C PHE A 263 13.83 -21.96 6.45
N ALA A 264 14.50 -22.76 5.60
CA ALA A 264 13.93 -23.94 4.94
C ALA A 264 12.63 -23.64 4.16
N ASP A 265 12.61 -22.52 3.44
CA ASP A 265 11.48 -22.02 2.63
C ASP A 265 10.17 -21.79 3.39
N ARG A 266 10.23 -21.76 4.73
CA ARG A 266 9.08 -21.55 5.60
C ARG A 266 8.66 -20.09 5.62
N THR A 267 7.35 -19.86 5.73
CA THR A 267 6.84 -18.56 6.16
C THR A 267 7.06 -18.42 7.67
N VAL A 268 7.71 -17.34 8.07
CA VAL A 268 7.90 -16.95 9.47
C VAL A 268 6.71 -16.08 9.86
N THR A 269 5.98 -16.49 10.90
CA THR A 269 4.90 -15.70 11.48
C THR A 269 5.30 -15.27 12.89
N LEU A 270 5.51 -13.97 13.07
CA LEU A 270 5.79 -13.35 14.35
C LEU A 270 4.47 -12.96 15.01
N ARG A 271 4.20 -13.57 16.16
CA ARG A 271 3.07 -13.19 17.02
C ARG A 271 3.53 -12.08 17.96
N THR A 272 2.79 -10.98 17.96
CA THR A 272 3.10 -9.80 18.77
C THR A 272 2.27 -9.81 20.06
N PRO A 273 2.69 -9.09 21.11
CA PRO A 273 1.93 -8.99 22.36
C PRO A 273 0.72 -8.06 22.27
N VAL A 274 0.51 -7.39 21.12
CA VAL A 274 -0.57 -6.41 20.97
C VAL A 274 -1.77 -6.99 20.22
N PRO A 275 -3.00 -6.59 20.55
CA PRO A 275 -4.21 -6.93 19.80
C PRO A 275 -4.18 -6.45 18.35
N ASP A 276 -4.87 -7.19 17.48
CA ASP A 276 -5.05 -6.84 16.07
C ASP A 276 -6.33 -6.05 15.85
N ILE A 277 -6.20 -4.73 15.68
CA ILE A 277 -7.34 -3.84 15.40
C ILE A 277 -8.12 -4.26 14.13
N ARG A 278 -7.51 -4.98 13.19
CA ARG A 278 -8.19 -5.45 11.96
C ARG A 278 -9.24 -6.52 12.23
N SER A 279 -9.15 -7.19 13.38
CA SER A 279 -10.12 -8.20 13.81
C SER A 279 -11.29 -7.62 14.60
N LEU A 280 -11.29 -6.31 14.82
CA LEU A 280 -12.35 -5.62 15.53
C LEU A 280 -13.59 -5.48 14.64
N ASP A 281 -14.68 -6.11 15.06
CA ASP A 281 -15.98 -6.00 14.40
C ASP A 281 -16.83 -4.91 15.07
N VAL A 282 -16.53 -3.66 14.72
CA VAL A 282 -17.27 -2.49 15.20
C VAL A 282 -17.48 -1.49 14.07
N ASP A 283 -18.61 -0.78 14.13
CA ASP A 283 -18.83 0.37 13.29
C ASP A 283 -18.04 1.57 13.84
N LEU A 284 -16.93 1.90 13.17
CA LEU A 284 -16.09 3.04 13.54
C LEU A 284 -16.85 4.37 13.45
N VAL A 285 -17.79 4.52 12.51
CA VAL A 285 -18.62 5.73 12.39
C VAL A 285 -19.54 5.83 13.60
N ALA A 286 -20.18 4.73 14.00
CA ALA A 286 -21.01 4.70 15.20
C ALA A 286 -20.21 5.01 16.48
N LEU A 287 -19.00 4.48 16.62
CA LEU A 287 -18.11 4.76 17.75
C LEU A 287 -17.69 6.23 17.82
N LEU A 288 -17.42 6.85 16.67
CA LEU A 288 -17.06 8.26 16.60
C LEU A 288 -18.25 9.19 16.86
N GLY A 289 -19.48 8.76 16.56
CA GLY A 289 -20.71 9.51 16.84
C GLY A 289 -20.70 10.89 16.17
N PRO A 290 -20.91 12.01 16.91
CA PRO A 290 -20.87 13.36 16.31
C PRO A 290 -19.48 13.78 15.81
N ALA A 291 -18.41 13.13 16.29
CA ALA A 291 -17.07 13.30 15.75
C ALA A 291 -16.81 12.44 14.51
N ALA A 292 -17.75 11.57 14.15
CA ALA A 292 -17.67 10.81 12.92
C ALA A 292 -17.44 11.76 11.74
N PRO A 293 -16.63 11.34 10.77
CA PRO A 293 -16.43 12.14 9.59
C PRO A 293 -17.78 12.36 8.93
N ARG A 294 -18.16 13.62 8.78
CA ARG A 294 -19.07 13.99 7.70
C ARG A 294 -18.34 13.54 6.45
N VAL A 295 -18.90 12.57 5.74
CA VAL A 295 -18.37 12.13 4.45
C VAL A 295 -18.29 13.37 3.56
N ARG A 296 -17.15 14.05 3.58
CA ARG A 296 -16.67 14.74 2.42
C ARG A 296 -16.05 13.63 1.63
N LEU A 297 -16.68 13.30 0.50
CA LEU A 297 -16.03 12.52 -0.54
C LEU A 297 -14.56 12.95 -0.56
N PRO A 298 -13.61 11.99 -0.45
CA PRO A 298 -12.21 12.34 -0.50
C PRO A 298 -12.00 13.26 -1.70
N ARG A 299 -11.04 14.19 -1.64
CA ARG A 299 -10.57 14.94 -2.81
C ARG A 299 -9.91 14.01 -3.84
N VAL A 300 -10.51 12.86 -4.15
CA VAL A 300 -10.46 12.25 -5.46
C VAL A 300 -11.26 13.18 -6.35
N THR A 301 -10.70 13.54 -7.49
CA THR A 301 -11.35 14.40 -8.48
C THR A 301 -12.82 14.02 -8.67
N GLY A 302 -13.70 15.01 -8.90
CA GLY A 302 -15.13 14.80 -9.09
C GLY A 302 -15.50 13.66 -10.06
N ARG A 303 -14.61 13.36 -11.00
CA ARG A 303 -14.69 12.25 -11.95
C ARG A 303 -14.75 10.87 -11.28
N ALA A 304 -13.90 10.57 -10.30
CA ALA A 304 -13.89 9.26 -9.67
C ALA A 304 -15.16 8.99 -8.85
N ALA A 305 -15.65 10.04 -8.17
CA ALA A 305 -16.91 9.97 -7.44
C ALA A 305 -18.11 9.81 -8.39
N ALA A 306 -18.09 10.49 -9.55
CA ALA A 306 -19.13 10.36 -10.56
C ALA A 306 -19.13 8.97 -11.22
N VAL A 307 -17.95 8.42 -11.53
CA VAL A 307 -17.80 7.02 -11.96
C VAL A 307 -18.41 6.10 -10.92
N HIS A 308 -18.03 6.23 -9.64
CA HIS A 308 -18.55 5.37 -8.59
C HIS A 308 -20.07 5.46 -8.41
N ALA A 309 -20.67 6.65 -8.50
CA ALA A 309 -22.12 6.82 -8.45
C ALA A 309 -22.84 6.14 -9.62
N LEU A 310 -22.30 6.26 -10.84
CA LEU A 310 -22.82 5.58 -12.02
C LEU A 310 -22.72 4.05 -11.86
N LEU A 311 -21.60 3.54 -11.37
CA LEU A 311 -21.39 2.11 -11.12
C LEU A 311 -22.44 1.53 -10.14
N ARG A 312 -22.76 2.26 -9.07
CA ARG A 312 -23.81 1.86 -8.11
C ARG A 312 -25.20 1.80 -8.75
N LEU A 313 -25.53 2.75 -9.63
CA LEU A 313 -26.79 2.73 -10.38
C LEU A 313 -26.87 1.54 -11.33
N ILE A 314 -25.78 1.21 -12.04
CA ILE A 314 -25.72 0.06 -12.95
C ILE A 314 -25.89 -1.26 -12.18
N VAL A 315 -25.24 -1.39 -11.02
CA VAL A 315 -25.42 -2.55 -10.12
C VAL A 315 -26.88 -2.70 -9.70
N LEU A 316 -27.54 -1.61 -9.31
CA LEU A 316 -28.97 -1.61 -8.95
C LEU A 316 -29.88 -1.99 -10.13
N ALA A 317 -29.45 -1.72 -11.37
CA ALA A 317 -30.20 -2.09 -12.56
C ALA A 317 -30.20 -3.61 -12.81
N GLY A 318 -29.40 -4.39 -12.06
CA GLY A 318 -29.26 -5.83 -12.27
C GLY A 318 -28.49 -6.16 -13.54
N ALA A 319 -27.52 -5.31 -13.91
CA ALA A 319 -26.63 -5.53 -15.03
C ALA A 319 -25.94 -6.90 -14.95
N ASP A 320 -25.81 -7.56 -16.10
CA ASP A 320 -25.09 -8.82 -16.20
C ASP A 320 -23.57 -8.63 -16.03
N ASP A 321 -22.86 -9.73 -15.80
CA ASP A 321 -21.40 -9.72 -15.59
C ASP A 321 -20.67 -9.09 -16.79
N GLU A 322 -21.21 -9.21 -18.01
CA GLU A 322 -20.65 -8.64 -19.24
C GLU A 322 -20.71 -7.10 -19.25
N LEU A 323 -21.85 -6.51 -18.87
CA LEU A 323 -22.01 -5.07 -18.76
C LEU A 323 -21.17 -4.52 -17.59
N LEU A 324 -21.08 -5.23 -16.45
CA LEU A 324 -20.22 -4.83 -15.31
C LEU A 324 -18.72 -4.88 -15.65
N ASP A 325 -18.29 -5.85 -16.47
CA ASP A 325 -16.90 -5.98 -16.93
C ASP A 325 -16.55 -4.90 -17.96
N LEU A 326 -17.46 -4.64 -18.91
CA LEU A 326 -17.34 -3.55 -19.88
C LEU A 326 -17.17 -2.21 -19.16
N VAL A 327 -18.00 -2.00 -18.15
CA VAL A 327 -18.03 -0.82 -17.28
C VAL A 327 -16.75 -0.64 -16.46
N SER A 328 -16.26 -1.71 -15.85
CA SER A 328 -15.03 -1.67 -15.04
C SER A 328 -13.79 -1.45 -15.91
N ARG A 329 -13.76 -1.97 -17.13
CA ARG A 329 -12.63 -1.80 -18.05
C ARG A 329 -12.64 -0.39 -18.67
N HIS A 330 -13.78 0.04 -19.21
CA HIS A 330 -13.88 1.24 -20.03
C HIS A 330 -13.92 2.53 -19.20
N LEU A 331 -14.72 2.61 -18.11
CA LEU A 331 -14.85 3.86 -17.35
C LEU A 331 -13.59 4.21 -16.57
N TYR A 332 -12.85 3.22 -16.08
CA TYR A 332 -11.60 3.48 -15.38
C TYR A 332 -10.48 3.96 -16.31
N GLU A 333 -10.44 3.45 -17.54
CA GLU A 333 -9.50 3.87 -18.58
C GLU A 333 -9.85 5.27 -19.11
N LEU A 334 -11.14 5.51 -19.40
CA LEU A 334 -11.69 6.78 -19.85
C LEU A 334 -11.36 7.94 -18.91
N HIS A 335 -11.43 7.70 -17.59
CA HIS A 335 -11.12 8.71 -16.57
C HIS A 335 -9.66 8.69 -16.08
N GLN A 336 -8.80 7.89 -16.69
CA GLN A 336 -7.38 7.74 -16.35
C GLN A 336 -7.15 7.48 -14.85
N LEU A 337 -8.00 6.65 -14.25
CA LEU A 337 -7.95 6.37 -12.81
C LEU A 337 -6.79 5.42 -12.49
N THR A 338 -6.01 5.78 -11.47
CA THR A 338 -4.85 4.98 -11.05
C THR A 338 -5.27 3.63 -10.45
N ALA A 339 -4.42 2.60 -10.57
CA ALA A 339 -4.72 1.26 -10.05
C ALA A 339 -5.14 1.21 -8.57
N PRO A 340 -4.53 1.99 -7.64
CA PRO A 340 -5.00 2.06 -6.25
C PRO A 340 -6.43 2.60 -6.11
N VAL A 341 -6.77 3.65 -6.87
CA VAL A 341 -8.13 4.24 -6.86
C VAL A 341 -9.15 3.24 -7.41
N ARG A 342 -8.79 2.50 -8.48
CA ARG A 342 -9.66 1.45 -9.03
C ARG A 342 -9.93 0.35 -8.01
N GLY A 343 -8.91 -0.09 -7.27
CA GLY A 343 -9.08 -1.07 -6.19
C GLY A 343 -10.02 -0.57 -5.09
N GLN A 344 -9.86 0.68 -4.65
CA GLN A 344 -10.75 1.30 -3.66
C GLN A 344 -12.21 1.38 -4.12
N LEU A 345 -12.43 1.77 -5.38
CA LEU A 345 -13.77 1.87 -5.96
C LEU A 345 -14.43 0.49 -6.13
N ALA A 346 -13.66 -0.52 -6.53
CA ALA A 346 -14.13 -1.90 -6.62
C ALA A 346 -14.55 -2.43 -5.25
N ASP A 347 -13.72 -2.25 -4.22
CA ASP A 347 -14.03 -2.66 -2.84
C ASP A 347 -15.29 -1.95 -2.30
N ALA A 348 -15.44 -0.65 -2.61
CA ALA A 348 -16.62 0.12 -2.24
C ALA A 348 -17.90 -0.40 -2.92
N LEU A 349 -17.81 -0.80 -4.20
CA LEU A 349 -18.94 -1.40 -4.91
C LEU A 349 -19.33 -2.75 -4.34
N SER A 350 -18.36 -3.61 -4.00
CA SER A 350 -18.66 -4.90 -3.37
C SER A 350 -19.38 -4.74 -2.04
N ARG A 351 -19.04 -3.71 -1.24
CA ARG A 351 -19.76 -3.38 -0.02
C ARG A 351 -21.18 -2.86 -0.30
N PHE A 352 -21.32 -2.01 -1.32
CA PHE A 352 -22.62 -1.49 -1.73
C PHE A 352 -23.59 -2.59 -2.14
N VAL A 353 -23.15 -3.61 -2.90
CA VAL A 353 -23.98 -4.76 -3.30
C VAL A 353 -24.65 -5.45 -2.10
N ALA A 354 -23.93 -5.58 -0.98
CA ALA A 354 -24.44 -6.22 0.22
C ALA A 354 -25.48 -5.38 0.98
N ALA A 355 -25.50 -4.07 0.78
CA ALA A 355 -26.32 -3.10 1.51
C ALA A 355 -27.15 -2.20 0.59
N ALA A 356 -27.43 -2.64 -0.64
CA ALA A 356 -28.05 -1.79 -1.65
C ALA A 356 -29.53 -1.49 -1.30
N PRO A 357 -29.99 -0.23 -1.41
CA PRO A 357 -31.40 0.10 -1.21
C PRO A 357 -32.29 -0.51 -2.30
N PRO A 358 -33.58 -0.78 -2.01
CA PRO A 358 -34.54 -1.20 -3.03
C PRO A 358 -34.66 -0.14 -4.14
N VAL A 359 -34.67 -0.55 -5.41
CA VAL A 359 -34.85 0.36 -6.56
C VAL A 359 -36.11 1.22 -6.43
N ALA A 360 -37.19 0.68 -5.86
CA ALA A 360 -38.43 1.42 -5.62
C ALA A 360 -38.22 2.63 -4.67
N GLU A 361 -37.35 2.48 -3.68
CA GLU A 361 -37.01 3.55 -2.75
C GLU A 361 -36.14 4.62 -3.42
N VAL A 362 -35.14 4.22 -4.21
CA VAL A 362 -34.31 5.13 -5.01
C VAL A 362 -35.18 5.97 -5.94
N ARG A 363 -36.14 5.34 -6.66
CA ARG A 363 -37.11 6.04 -7.52
C ARG A 363 -37.96 7.02 -6.74
N SER A 364 -38.44 6.62 -5.57
CA SER A 364 -39.27 7.48 -4.72
C SER A 364 -38.50 8.72 -4.27
N ARG A 365 -37.25 8.55 -3.83
CA ARG A 365 -36.38 9.67 -3.41
C ARG A 365 -36.00 10.56 -4.60
N TYR A 366 -35.76 9.98 -5.78
CA TYR A 366 -35.46 10.75 -7.00
C TYR A 366 -36.67 11.59 -7.44
N ALA A 367 -37.89 11.06 -7.33
CA ALA A 367 -39.12 11.75 -7.68
C ALA A 367 -39.43 12.97 -6.78
N THR A 368 -38.81 13.08 -5.60
CA THR A 368 -38.99 14.26 -4.72
C THR A 368 -38.02 15.41 -5.04
N LEU A 369 -37.04 15.19 -5.92
CA LEU A 369 -36.07 16.21 -6.28
C LEU A 369 -36.68 17.29 -7.17
N ALA A 370 -36.17 18.51 -7.05
CA ALA A 370 -36.55 19.62 -7.90
C ALA A 370 -36.10 19.38 -9.36
N PRO A 371 -36.78 19.99 -10.36
CA PRO A 371 -36.38 19.88 -11.76
C PRO A 371 -34.93 20.30 -12.03
N ALA A 372 -34.41 21.30 -11.30
CA ALA A 372 -33.02 21.73 -11.44
C ALA A 372 -32.00 20.69 -10.91
N GLU A 373 -32.39 19.94 -9.87
CA GLU A 373 -31.56 18.91 -9.25
C GLU A 373 -31.49 17.65 -10.12
N THR A 374 -32.64 17.19 -10.62
CA THR A 374 -32.70 16.08 -11.59
C THR A 374 -31.91 16.38 -12.86
N ASP A 375 -31.95 17.63 -13.33
CA ASP A 375 -31.20 18.10 -14.49
C ASP A 375 -29.69 18.20 -14.24
N ALA A 376 -29.27 18.56 -13.03
CA ALA A 376 -27.86 18.52 -12.63
C ALA A 376 -27.31 17.09 -12.54
N ILE A 377 -28.09 16.16 -11.99
CA ILE A 377 -27.74 14.72 -11.95
C ILE A 377 -27.61 14.18 -13.37
N ALA A 378 -28.60 14.48 -14.23
CA ALA A 378 -28.60 14.05 -15.62
C ALA A 378 -27.34 14.50 -16.38
N ARG A 379 -26.98 15.78 -16.28
CA ARG A 379 -25.75 16.32 -16.90
C ARG A 379 -24.49 15.65 -16.37
N LEU A 380 -24.42 15.41 -15.07
CA LEU A 380 -23.26 14.75 -14.46
C LEU A 380 -23.10 13.32 -15.00
N LEU A 381 -24.17 12.53 -15.04
CA LEU A 381 -24.11 11.15 -15.54
C LEU A 381 -23.68 11.11 -17.01
N ILE A 382 -24.29 11.96 -17.86
CA ILE A 382 -23.96 12.07 -19.28
C ILE A 382 -22.49 12.47 -19.50
N ALA A 383 -22.01 13.48 -18.76
CA ALA A 383 -20.62 13.94 -18.83
C ALA A 383 -19.62 12.90 -18.30
N THR A 384 -20.05 12.01 -17.40
CA THR A 384 -19.21 10.94 -16.85
C THR A 384 -19.01 9.82 -17.86
N THR A 385 -19.97 9.59 -18.74
CA THR A 385 -19.91 8.52 -19.75
C THR A 385 -19.28 8.95 -21.08
N SER A 386 -18.99 10.24 -21.27
CA SER A 386 -18.46 10.76 -22.55
C SER A 386 -16.93 10.74 -22.66
N VAL A 387 -16.40 10.44 -23.84
CA VAL A 387 -14.99 10.63 -24.24
C VAL A 387 -14.89 11.81 -25.18
N GLU A 388 -14.06 12.83 -24.90
CA GLU A 388 -13.91 14.00 -25.80
C GLU A 388 -15.29 14.60 -26.23
N ALA A 389 -16.21 14.68 -25.27
CA ALA A 389 -17.61 15.08 -25.47
C ALA A 389 -18.42 14.22 -26.47
N VAL A 390 -18.00 13.00 -26.75
CA VAL A 390 -18.75 12.01 -27.54
C VAL A 390 -19.31 10.94 -26.61
N VAL A 391 -20.60 10.62 -26.77
CA VAL A 391 -21.25 9.47 -26.14
C VAL A 391 -21.40 8.37 -27.20
N GLU A 392 -20.64 7.30 -27.05
CA GLU A 392 -20.72 6.14 -27.95
C GLU A 392 -21.94 5.27 -27.64
N PRO A 393 -22.43 4.45 -28.59
CA PRO A 393 -23.59 3.58 -28.38
C PRO A 393 -23.45 2.64 -27.17
N GLU A 394 -22.24 2.16 -26.90
CA GLU A 394 -21.95 1.32 -25.73
C GLU A 394 -22.10 2.09 -24.40
N HIS A 395 -21.70 3.36 -24.35
CA HIS A 395 -21.86 4.20 -23.16
C HIS A 395 -23.30 4.66 -22.96
N ALA A 396 -24.06 4.80 -24.04
CA ALA A 396 -25.48 5.12 -23.99
C ALA A 396 -26.31 4.01 -23.31
N GLN A 397 -25.91 2.74 -23.45
CA GLN A 397 -26.55 1.61 -22.75
C GLN A 397 -26.37 1.71 -21.23
N LEU A 398 -25.20 2.17 -20.78
CA LEU A 398 -24.92 2.39 -19.35
C LEU A 398 -25.80 3.49 -18.76
N LEU A 399 -25.96 4.58 -19.51
CA LEU A 399 -26.86 5.67 -19.15
C LEU A 399 -28.31 5.20 -19.11
N ALA A 400 -28.74 4.38 -20.08
CA ALA A 400 -30.11 3.85 -20.11
C ALA A 400 -30.41 3.01 -18.87
N ALA A 401 -29.52 2.09 -18.49
CA ALA A 401 -29.66 1.29 -17.28
C ALA A 401 -29.75 2.16 -16.00
N ALA A 402 -28.91 3.20 -15.91
CA ALA A 402 -28.95 4.14 -14.79
C ALA A 402 -30.28 4.93 -14.74
N TYR A 403 -30.79 5.39 -15.89
CA TYR A 403 -32.06 6.13 -15.98
C TYR A 403 -33.27 5.26 -15.69
N ASP A 404 -33.22 3.96 -16.00
CA ASP A 404 -34.25 3.01 -15.62
C ASP A 404 -34.32 2.83 -14.10
N VAL A 405 -33.17 2.82 -13.41
CA VAL A 405 -33.13 2.79 -11.95
C VAL A 405 -33.70 4.08 -11.37
N LEU A 406 -33.33 5.24 -11.88
CA LEU A 406 -33.83 6.54 -11.39
C LEU A 406 -35.33 6.75 -11.66
N GLY A 407 -35.87 6.14 -12.71
CA GLY A 407 -37.29 6.19 -13.07
C GLY A 407 -37.69 7.02 -14.32
N PRO A 408 -36.92 8.02 -14.81
CA PRO A 408 -37.26 8.75 -16.05
C PRO A 408 -37.23 7.88 -17.32
N GLY A 409 -36.43 6.82 -17.32
CA GLY A 409 -36.31 5.85 -18.41
C GLY A 409 -35.66 6.39 -19.69
N GLU A 410 -35.57 5.51 -20.69
CA GLU A 410 -34.86 5.75 -21.96
C GLU A 410 -35.40 6.95 -22.77
N ALA A 411 -36.71 7.18 -22.75
CA ALA A 411 -37.33 8.30 -23.47
C ALA A 411 -36.87 9.67 -22.95
N ASP A 412 -36.61 9.78 -21.64
CA ASP A 412 -36.09 10.99 -21.01
C ASP A 412 -34.62 11.21 -21.38
N LEU A 413 -33.82 10.15 -21.30
CA LEU A 413 -32.42 10.15 -21.72
C LEU A 413 -32.28 10.61 -23.18
N CYS A 414 -33.06 10.01 -24.10
CA CYS A 414 -33.06 10.39 -25.51
C CYS A 414 -33.40 11.86 -25.73
N ARG A 415 -34.38 12.40 -24.98
CA ARG A 415 -34.76 13.81 -25.06
C ARG A 415 -33.63 14.72 -24.59
N ARG A 416 -32.94 14.34 -23.51
CA ARG A 416 -31.81 15.10 -22.94
C ARG A 416 -30.60 15.07 -23.85
N LEU A 417 -30.22 13.90 -24.38
CA LEU A 417 -29.13 13.77 -25.34
C LEU A 417 -29.37 14.64 -26.58
N ARG A 418 -30.57 14.58 -27.19
CA ARG A 418 -30.93 15.47 -28.32
C ARG A 418 -30.94 16.95 -27.97
N GLY A 419 -31.27 17.30 -26.72
CA GLY A 419 -31.23 18.69 -26.24
C GLY A 419 -29.81 19.22 -26.00
N LEU A 420 -28.83 18.32 -25.87
CA LEU A 420 -27.42 18.63 -25.64
C LEU A 420 -26.55 18.40 -26.89
N GLU A 421 -27.11 17.74 -27.91
CA GLU A 421 -26.42 17.40 -29.15
C GLU A 421 -26.06 18.66 -29.95
N VAL A 422 -24.78 18.79 -30.29
CA VAL A 422 -24.29 19.83 -31.20
C VAL A 422 -24.26 19.25 -32.61
N ALA A 423 -24.78 20.00 -33.59
CA ALA A 423 -24.69 19.61 -34.99
C ALA A 423 -23.21 19.55 -35.41
N ALA A 424 -22.69 18.33 -35.63
CA ALA A 424 -21.33 18.13 -36.07
C ALA A 424 -21.13 18.76 -37.46
N VAL A 425 -20.16 19.67 -37.60
CA VAL A 425 -19.66 20.05 -38.93
C VAL A 425 -18.82 18.87 -39.42
N VAL A 426 -19.41 18.05 -40.29
CA VAL A 426 -18.78 16.86 -40.87
C VAL A 426 -17.58 17.29 -41.71
N THR A 427 -16.37 17.14 -41.17
CA THR A 427 -15.11 17.14 -41.93
C THR A 427 -14.33 15.87 -41.64
N ASP A 428 -14.94 14.71 -41.88
CA ASP A 428 -14.21 13.56 -42.42
C ASP A 428 -15.19 12.49 -42.89
N SER A 429 -15.01 11.97 -44.09
CA SER A 429 -16.00 11.14 -44.79
C SER A 429 -15.98 9.65 -44.44
N ASP A 430 -15.31 9.24 -43.36
CA ASP A 430 -15.06 7.81 -43.07
C ASP A 430 -15.75 7.25 -41.81
N ARG A 431 -16.66 7.98 -41.17
CA ARG A 431 -17.48 7.47 -40.03
C ARG A 431 -18.98 7.42 -40.34
N ALA A 432 -19.33 6.75 -41.43
CA ALA A 432 -20.71 6.69 -41.89
C ALA A 432 -21.59 5.60 -41.24
N ASP A 433 -21.08 4.78 -40.31
CA ASP A 433 -21.90 3.77 -39.62
C ASP A 433 -21.50 3.65 -38.13
N ALA A 434 -21.97 4.61 -37.31
CA ALA A 434 -22.38 4.43 -35.91
C ALA A 434 -22.89 5.76 -35.31
N THR A 435 -24.06 5.69 -34.70
CA THR A 435 -24.86 6.75 -34.05
C THR A 435 -24.23 7.29 -32.76
N ALA A 436 -23.10 7.99 -32.83
CA ALA A 436 -22.51 8.66 -31.67
C ALA A 436 -23.14 10.05 -31.44
N THR A 437 -23.37 10.43 -30.17
CA THR A 437 -23.90 11.77 -29.83
C THR A 437 -22.74 12.70 -29.46
N VAL A 438 -22.62 13.83 -30.17
CA VAL A 438 -21.58 14.85 -29.90
C VAL A 438 -22.14 15.95 -29.00
N LEU A 439 -21.47 16.22 -27.89
CA LEU A 439 -21.85 17.19 -26.86
C LEU A 439 -20.95 18.43 -26.94
N ASP A 440 -21.35 19.49 -26.24
CA ASP A 440 -20.50 20.67 -26.02
C ASP A 440 -19.41 20.38 -24.97
N ASP A 441 -18.14 20.43 -25.38
CA ASP A 441 -16.96 20.30 -24.52
C ASP A 441 -16.98 21.22 -23.30
N ALA A 442 -17.43 22.47 -23.47
CA ALA A 442 -17.51 23.43 -22.38
C ALA A 442 -18.57 23.03 -21.34
N MET A 443 -19.68 22.44 -21.80
CA MET A 443 -20.72 21.87 -20.94
C MET A 443 -20.20 20.65 -20.19
N VAL A 444 -19.50 19.73 -20.86
CA VAL A 444 -18.93 18.52 -20.23
C VAL A 444 -17.93 18.93 -19.16
N ALA A 445 -17.03 19.87 -19.49
CA ALA A 445 -16.08 20.41 -18.53
C ALA A 445 -16.75 21.12 -17.35
N ALA A 446 -17.84 21.86 -17.58
CA ALA A 446 -18.59 22.52 -16.51
C ALA A 446 -19.30 21.50 -15.60
N ALA A 447 -19.97 20.50 -16.15
CA ALA A 447 -20.66 19.46 -15.39
C ALA A 447 -19.70 18.68 -14.48
N LEU A 448 -18.49 18.38 -14.95
CA LEU A 448 -17.48 17.69 -14.15
C LEU A 448 -16.81 18.62 -13.11
N ARG A 449 -16.72 19.93 -13.37
CA ARG A 449 -16.24 20.92 -12.38
C ARG A 449 -17.25 21.16 -11.26
N ASP A 450 -18.52 21.27 -11.60
CA ASP A 450 -19.61 21.62 -10.67
C ASP A 450 -20.33 20.38 -10.10
N CYS A 451 -19.65 19.22 -10.13
CA CYS A 451 -20.21 17.92 -9.80
C CYS A 451 -20.56 17.73 -8.31
N ALA A 452 -20.08 18.58 -7.41
CA ALA A 452 -20.22 18.37 -5.97
C ALA A 452 -21.68 18.28 -5.51
N ALA A 453 -22.53 19.20 -5.96
CA ALA A 453 -23.96 19.21 -5.60
C ALA A 453 -24.73 17.99 -6.15
N PRO A 454 -24.67 17.64 -7.45
CA PRO A 454 -25.34 16.45 -7.95
C PRO A 454 -24.78 15.14 -7.39
N LEU A 455 -23.49 15.10 -6.99
CA LEU A 455 -22.92 13.93 -6.32
C LEU A 455 -23.49 13.71 -4.93
N ILE A 456 -23.67 14.77 -4.13
CA ILE A 456 -24.31 14.67 -2.81
C ILE A 456 -25.73 14.13 -2.96
N LEU A 457 -26.49 14.66 -3.91
CA LEU A 457 -27.84 14.17 -4.19
C LEU A 457 -27.84 12.70 -4.59
N LEU A 458 -26.97 12.28 -5.51
CA LEU A 458 -26.84 10.87 -5.90
C LEU A 458 -26.46 9.98 -4.71
N ASP A 459 -25.62 10.45 -3.80
CA ASP A 459 -25.23 9.68 -2.62
C ASP A 459 -26.41 9.52 -1.64
N ASP A 460 -27.18 10.57 -1.41
CA ASP A 460 -28.40 10.53 -0.57
C ASP A 460 -29.45 9.58 -1.16
N LEU A 461 -29.55 9.50 -2.49
CA LEU A 461 -30.44 8.55 -3.17
C LEU A 461 -29.99 7.09 -3.01
N LEU A 462 -28.68 6.86 -3.00
CA LEU A 462 -28.08 5.52 -3.05
C LEU A 462 -27.69 4.98 -1.68
N THR A 463 -27.76 5.79 -0.63
CA THR A 463 -27.50 5.33 0.74
C THR A 463 -28.70 4.49 1.23
N PRO A 464 -28.47 3.27 1.75
CA PRO A 464 -29.54 2.43 2.30
C PRO A 464 -30.42 3.11 3.34
#